data_AF-A0A938EI29-F1
#
_entry.id   AF-A0A938EI29-F1
#
_cell.length_a   1.000
_cell.length_b   1.000
_cell.length_c   1.000
_cell.angle_alpha   90.00
_cell.angle_beta   90.00
_cell.angle_gamma   90.00
#
_symmetry.space_group_name_H-M   'P 1'
#
loop_
_entity.id
_entity.type
_entity.pdbx_description
1 polymer ?
#
loop_
_entity_poly.entity_id
_entity_poly.type
_entity_poly.pdbx_seq_one_letter_code
_entity_poly.pdbx_strand_id
1 'polypeptide(L)' 'MEVRIGVQNTVREIVFETAATVDQITKEIESAVKNKTLLSLIDDKGKKILVPGESLAFVEIGASEQRRVGFAG' A
#
# COMPACT_ATOMS: atom_id res chain seq x y z
N MET A 1 -7.89 -1.36 -4.87
CA MET A 1 -7.81 -0.55 -3.62
C MET A 1 -6.59 0.34 -3.75
N GLU A 2 -6.73 1.64 -3.55
CA GLU A 2 -5.61 2.59 -3.69
C GLU A 2 -4.68 2.54 -2.48
N VAL A 3 -3.37 2.64 -2.71
CA VAL A 3 -2.33 2.77 -1.69
C VAL A 3 -1.43 3.94 -2.08
N ARG A 4 -1.11 4.78 -1.10
CA ARG A 4 -0.20 5.93 -1.24
C ARG A 4 0.94 5.83 -0.25
N ILE A 5 2.16 5.99 -0.74
CA ILE A 5 3.38 5.92 0.06
C ILE A 5 4.15 7.22 -0.07
N GLY A 6 4.42 7.86 1.06
CA GLY A 6 5.40 8.93 1.17
C GLY A 6 6.76 8.38 1.57
N VAL A 7 7.83 8.88 0.94
CA VAL A 7 9.22 8.50 1.24
C VAL A 7 9.95 9.70 1.85
N GLN A 8 10.75 9.46 2.87
CA GLN A 8 11.57 10.49 3.52
C GLN A 8 12.58 11.09 2.53
N ASN A 9 12.96 12.35 2.76
CA ASN A 9 13.95 13.08 1.95
C ASN A 9 13.56 13.24 0.47
N THR A 10 12.28 13.07 0.12
CA THR A 10 11.73 13.35 -1.20
C THR A 10 10.33 13.94 -1.07
N VAL A 11 9.97 14.78 -2.04
CA VAL A 11 8.60 15.33 -2.20
C VAL A 11 7.71 14.43 -3.06
N ARG A 12 8.23 13.30 -3.54
CA ARG A 12 7.48 12.37 -4.40
C ARG A 12 6.71 11.36 -3.57
N GLU A 13 5.47 11.13 -3.97
CA GLU A 13 4.63 10.04 -3.48
C GLU A 13 4.54 8.93 -4.53
N ILE A 14 4.37 7.70 -4.08
CA ILE A 14 4.05 6.56 -4.94
C ILE A 14 2.59 6.21 -4.69
N VAL A 15 1.75 6.36 -5.72
CA VAL A 15 0.33 5.99 -5.69
C VAL A 15 0.13 4.83 -6.66
N PHE A 16 -0.53 3.77 -6.20
CA PHE A 16 -0.85 2.60 -7.01
C PHE A 16 -2.09 1.90 -6.47
N GLU A 17 -2.72 1.09 -7.31
CA GLU A 17 -3.81 0.21 -6.90
C GLU A 17 -3.32 -1.20 -6.71
N THR A 18 -3.86 -1.91 -5.73
CA THR A 18 -3.56 -3.33 -5.50
C THR A 18 -4.82 -4.13 -5.22
N ALA A 19 -4.73 -5.44 -5.49
CA ALA A 19 -5.72 -6.44 -5.13
C ALA A 19 -5.47 -7.06 -3.74
N ALA A 20 -4.34 -6.73 -3.09
CA ALA A 20 -4.04 -7.17 -1.74
C ALA A 20 -5.05 -6.59 -0.73
N THR A 21 -5.27 -7.31 0.38
CA THR A 21 -6.13 -6.84 1.46
C THR A 21 -5.41 -5.85 2.37
N VAL A 22 -6.18 -5.06 3.13
CA VAL A 22 -5.62 -4.11 4.11
C VAL A 22 -4.71 -4.82 5.11
N ASP A 23 -5.12 -5.98 5.61
CA ASP A 23 -4.34 -6.77 6.58
C ASP A 23 -3.01 -7.26 5.99
N GLN A 24 -3.02 -7.70 4.72
CA GLN A 24 -1.80 -8.15 4.03
C GLN A 24 -0.80 -7.01 3.89
N ILE A 25 -1.26 -5.86 3.42
CA ILE A 25 -0.42 -4.67 3.22
C ILE A 25 0.13 -4.18 4.56
N THR A 26 -0.73 -4.08 5.58
CA THR A 26 -0.34 -3.65 6.93
C THR A 26 0.76 -4.55 7.50
N LYS A 27 0.59 -5.87 7.40
CA LYS A 27 1.58 -6.84 7.88
C LYS A 27 2.92 -6.74 7.15
N GLU A 28 2.90 -6.52 5.83
CA GLU A 28 4.13 -6.33 5.06
C GLU A 28 4.84 -5.04 5.43
N ILE A 29 4.10 -3.95 5.63
CA ILE A 29 4.65 -2.66 6.10
C ILE A 29 5.26 -2.82 7.49
N GLU A 30 4.53 -3.38 8.45
CA GLU A 30 5.02 -3.60 9.81
C GLU A 30 6.28 -4.45 9.83
N SER A 31 6.33 -5.52 9.03
CA SER A 31 7.51 -6.36 8.88
C SER A 31 8.69 -5.56 8.30
N ALA A 32 8.47 -4.79 7.24
CA ALA A 32 9.52 -4.01 6.60
C ALA A 32 10.08 -2.93 7.53
N VAL A 33 9.22 -2.22 8.26
CA VAL A 33 9.62 -1.19 9.23
C VAL A 33 10.34 -1.81 10.41
N LYS A 34 9.78 -2.85 11.03
CA LYS A 34 10.35 -3.50 12.23
C LYS A 34 11.73 -4.10 11.95
N ASN A 35 11.86 -4.78 10.81
CA ASN A 35 13.08 -5.49 10.46
C ASN A 35 14.07 -4.62 9.66
N LYS A 36 13.70 -3.37 9.33
CA LYS A 36 14.46 -2.47 8.45
C LYS A 36 14.79 -3.13 7.09
N THR A 37 13.82 -3.86 6.56
CA THR A 37 13.95 -4.56 5.27
C THR A 37 13.22 -3.80 4.16
N LEU A 38 13.36 -4.30 2.94
CA LEU A 38 12.65 -3.77 1.78
C LEU A 38 11.16 -4.14 1.86
N LEU A 39 10.28 -3.14 1.78
CA LEU A 39 8.86 -3.31 1.47
C LEU A 39 8.73 -3.63 -0.02
N SER A 40 8.01 -4.70 -0.35
CA SER A 40 7.87 -5.19 -1.72
C SER A 40 6.40 -5.43 -2.05
N LEU A 41 5.76 -4.44 -2.67
CA LEU A 41 4.36 -4.49 -3.05
C LEU A 41 4.21 -4.74 -4.55
N ILE A 42 3.07 -5.30 -4.94
CA ILE A 42 2.71 -5.53 -6.35
C ILE A 42 1.40 -4.80 -6.61
N ASP A 43 1.37 -3.98 -7.66
CA ASP A 43 0.15 -3.33 -8.13
C ASP A 43 -0.74 -4.30 -8.94
N ASP A 44 -1.96 -3.86 -9.23
CA ASP A 44 -2.94 -4.61 -10.02
C ASP A 44 -2.47 -4.96 -11.45
N LYS A 45 -1.44 -4.26 -11.96
CA LYS A 45 -0.82 -4.46 -13.27
C LYS A 45 0.44 -5.32 -13.22
N GLY A 46 0.82 -5.84 -12.05
CA GLY A 46 2.00 -6.67 -11.86
C GLY A 46 3.31 -5.88 -11.74
N LYS A 47 3.28 -4.55 -11.64
CA LYS A 47 4.45 -3.73 -11.35
C LYS A 47 4.88 -3.99 -9.91
N LYS A 48 6.17 -4.25 -9.74
CA LYS A 48 6.77 -4.41 -8.41
C LYS A 48 7.25 -3.05 -7.89
N ILE A 49 6.75 -2.66 -6.73
CA ILE A 49 7.15 -1.45 -6.00
C ILE A 49 8.04 -1.87 -4.83
N LEU A 50 9.26 -1.33 -4.80
CA LEU A 50 10.27 -1.64 -3.80
C LEU A 50 10.65 -0.37 -3.04
N VAL A 51 10.47 -0.35 -1.73
CA VAL A 51 10.75 0.82 -0.88
C VAL A 51 11.46 0.35 0.40
N PRO A 52 12.59 0.94 0.81
CA PRO A 52 13.20 0.60 2.11
C PRO A 52 12.25 0.96 3.26
N GLY A 53 11.99 0.02 4.17
CA GLY A 53 11.07 0.23 5.29
C GLY A 53 11.44 1.41 6.18
N GLU A 54 12.75 1.65 6.37
CA GLU A 54 13.27 2.79 7.14
C GLU A 54 13.06 4.15 6.46
N SER A 55 12.85 4.17 5.15
CA SER A 55 12.64 5.39 4.37
C SER A 55 11.16 5.77 4.26
N LEU A 56 10.24 4.98 4.82
CA LEU A 56 8.81 5.31 4.80
C LEU A 56 8.55 6.54 5.68
N ALA A 57 7.92 7.56 5.11
CA ALA A 57 7.44 8.72 5.85
C ALA A 57 6.00 8.50 6.33
N PHE A 58 5.14 8.01 5.44
CA PHE A 58 3.77 7.60 5.74
C PHE A 58 3.27 6.60 4.71
N VAL A 59 2.24 5.84 5.08
CA VAL A 59 1.46 5.00 4.15
C VAL A 59 -0.02 5.22 4.41
N GLU A 60 -0.77 5.52 3.36
CA GLU A 60 -2.22 5.61 3.37
C GLU A 60 -2.79 4.46 2.54
N ILE A 61 -3.76 3.74 3.12
CA ILE A 61 -4.45 2.63 2.46
C ILE A 61 -5.90 3.10 2.27
N GLY A 62 -6.31 3.28 1.02
CA GLY A 62 -7.65 3.69 0.66
C GLY A 62 -8.68 2.66 1.14
N ALA A 63 -9.90 3.12 1.43
CA ALA A 63 -10.98 2.22 1.77
C ALA A 63 -11.25 1.27 0.59
N SER A 64 -11.37 -0.03 0.87
CA SER A 64 -11.91 -0.96 -0.12
C SER A 64 -13.35 -0.52 -0.37
N GLU A 65 -13.65 -0.11 -1.61
CA GLU A 65 -15.01 0.18 -2.04
C GLU A 65 -15.80 -1.15 -1.98
N GLN A 66 -16.39 -1.45 -0.83
CA GLN A 66 -17.54 -2.35 -0.78
C GLN A 66 -18.63 -1.64 -1.57
N ARG A 67 -18.70 -1.90 -2.88
CA ARG A 67 -19.88 -1.56 -3.66
C ARG A 67 -21.06 -2.21 -2.95
N ARG A 68 -21.83 -1.41 -2.19
CA ARG A 68 -23.16 -1.80 -1.74
C ARG A 68 -23.97 -2.03 -3.01
N VAL A 69 -24.08 -3.28 -3.44
CA VAL A 69 -25.10 -3.69 -4.40
C VAL A 69 -26.44 -3.54 -3.67
N GLY A 70 -27.03 -2.35 -3.80
CA GLY A 70 -28.39 -2.11 -3.39
C GLY A 70 -29.31 -2.84 -4.35
N PHE A 71 -29.77 -4.03 -3.98
CA PHE A 71 -30.94 -4.62 -4.60
C PHE A 71 -32.16 -3.85 -4.08
N ALA A 72 -32.55 -2.81 -4.83
CA ALA A 72 -33.91 -2.30 -4.81
C ALA A 72 -34.66 -3.04 -5.93
N GLY A 73 -35.45 -4.03 -5.54
CA GLY A 73 -36.36 -4.80 -6.39
C GLY A 73 -37.44 -5.41 -5.52
#